data_AF-A0A1J0LUX7-F1
#
_entry.id   AF-A0A1J0LUX7-F1
#
_cell.length_a   1.000
_cell.length_b   1.000
_cell.length_c   1.000
_cell.angle_alpha   90.00
_cell.angle_beta   90.00
_cell.angle_gamma   90.00
#
_symmetry.space_group_name_H-M   'P 1'
#
loop_
_entity.id
_entity.type
_entity.pdbx_description
1 polymer ?
#
loop_
_entity_poly.entity_id
_entity_poly.type
_entity_poly.pdbx_seq_one_letter_code
_entity_poly.pdbx_strand_id
1 'polypeptide(L)'
;MTPEAVIRLARANPGTPVRLAIVGRTGRGEVRVKWEDGGLKFWLRPLRLWDGPKAEPEALRVMEPWRILEAWLEGEDGGAV
;
A
#
# COMPACT_ATOMS: atom_id res chain seq x y z
N MET A 1 7.26 -1.66 -10.06
CA MET A 1 6.21 -2.57 -9.55
C MET A 1 4.84 -2.00 -9.89
N THR A 2 3.80 -2.81 -10.13
CA THR A 2 2.44 -2.32 -10.44
C THR A 2 1.55 -2.30 -9.19
N PRO A 3 0.45 -1.53 -9.16
CA PRO A 3 -0.53 -1.56 -8.06
C PRO A 3 -1.06 -2.97 -7.74
N GLU A 4 -1.34 -3.77 -8.75
CA GLU A 4 -1.82 -5.16 -8.58
C GLU A 4 -0.73 -6.06 -7.99
N ALA A 5 0.53 -5.83 -8.31
CA ALA A 5 1.64 -6.56 -7.70
C ALA A 5 1.76 -6.25 -6.20
N VAL A 6 1.54 -4.98 -5.80
CA VAL A 6 1.49 -4.60 -4.38
C VAL A 6 0.32 -5.26 -3.66
N ILE A 7 -0.87 -5.24 -4.25
CA ILE A 7 -2.06 -5.84 -3.63
C ILE A 7 -1.88 -7.35 -3.50
N ARG A 8 -1.30 -8.02 -4.51
CA ARG A 8 -0.94 -9.44 -4.43
C ARG A 8 0.08 -9.70 -3.32
N LEU A 9 1.09 -8.84 -3.15
CA LEU A 9 2.07 -8.95 -2.08
C LEU A 9 1.43 -8.81 -0.69
N ALA A 10 0.54 -7.83 -0.52
CA ALA A 10 -0.20 -7.65 0.74
C ALA A 10 -1.10 -8.85 1.03
N ARG A 11 -1.82 -9.36 0.03
CA ARG A 11 -2.69 -10.54 0.16
C ARG A 11 -1.91 -11.81 0.51
N ALA A 12 -0.69 -11.96 -0.03
CA ALA A 12 0.19 -13.07 0.30
C ALA A 12 0.77 -12.99 1.73
N ASN A 13 0.76 -11.81 2.36
CA ASN A 13 1.30 -11.56 3.70
C ASN A 13 0.24 -10.91 4.60
N PRO A 14 -0.87 -11.61 4.90
CA PRO A 14 -1.95 -11.06 5.70
C PRO A 14 -1.45 -10.66 7.09
N GLY A 15 -1.99 -9.56 7.63
CA GLY A 15 -1.54 -9.02 8.92
C GLY A 15 -0.25 -8.20 8.85
N THR A 16 0.51 -8.27 7.76
CA THR A 16 1.77 -7.52 7.57
C THR A 16 1.55 -6.37 6.59
N PRO A 17 1.75 -5.10 6.99
CA PRO A 17 1.68 -3.99 6.05
C PRO A 17 2.78 -4.05 4.99
N VAL A 18 2.46 -3.71 3.76
CA VAL A 18 3.41 -3.35 2.70
C VAL A 18 3.56 -1.83 2.71
N ARG A 19 4.78 -1.34 2.93
CA ARG A 19 5.14 0.07 2.76
C ARG A 19 5.56 0.31 1.31
N LEU A 20 5.12 1.45 0.76
CA LEU A 20 5.42 1.87 -0.61
C LEU A 20 6.06 3.24 -0.59
N ALA A 21 7.16 3.40 -1.31
CA ALA A 21 7.64 4.72 -1.73
C ALA A 21 7.08 5.02 -3.13
N ILE A 22 6.40 6.16 -3.27
CA ILE A 22 5.73 6.54 -4.51
C ILE A 22 6.17 7.92 -5.01
N VAL A 23 5.98 8.16 -6.30
CA VAL A 23 5.94 9.49 -6.91
C VAL A 23 4.59 9.63 -7.59
N GLY A 24 3.80 10.60 -7.13
CA GLY A 24 2.53 11.00 -7.74
C GLY A 24 2.59 12.43 -8.27
N ARG A 25 1.43 12.92 -8.74
CA ARG A 25 1.30 14.28 -9.32
C ARG A 25 1.69 15.40 -8.36
N THR A 26 1.52 15.20 -7.06
CA THR A 26 1.80 16.18 -6.00
C THR A 26 3.19 16.02 -5.39
N GLY A 27 4.01 15.08 -5.87
CA GLY A 27 5.36 14.82 -5.37
C GLY A 27 5.56 13.39 -4.84
N ARG A 28 6.59 13.22 -4.01
CA ARG A 28 6.94 11.95 -3.37
C ARG A 28 6.09 11.71 -2.12
N GLY A 29 5.79 10.46 -1.82
CA GLY A 29 5.04 10.07 -0.64
C GLY A 29 5.29 8.62 -0.21
N GLU A 30 4.85 8.32 1.01
CA GLU A 30 4.82 6.96 1.53
C GLU A 30 3.37 6.50 1.70
N VAL A 31 3.09 5.26 1.33
CA VAL A 31 1.76 4.63 1.43
C VAL A 31 1.92 3.30 2.16
N ARG A 32 0.88 2.92 2.90
CA ARG A 32 0.81 1.59 3.51
C ARG A 32 -0.40 0.84 2.98
N VAL A 33 -0.22 -0.45 2.74
CA VAL A 33 -1.25 -1.36 2.26
C VAL A 33 -1.18 -2.63 3.08
N LYS A 34 -2.28 -3.10 3.67
CA LYS A 34 -2.29 -4.32 4.49
C LYS A 34 -3.49 -5.16 4.09
N TRP A 35 -3.32 -6.47 4.00
CA TRP A 35 -4.45 -7.37 3.87
C TRP A 35 -4.86 -7.86 5.26
N GLU A 36 -6.11 -7.62 5.66
CA GLU A 36 -6.64 -7.99 6.97
C GLU A 36 -8.15 -8.23 6.87
N ASP A 37 -8.71 -9.13 7.68
CA ASP A 37 -10.15 -9.41 7.74
C ASP A 37 -10.78 -9.77 6.37
N GLY A 38 -10.02 -10.39 5.48
CA GLY A 38 -10.48 -10.78 4.14
C GLY A 38 -10.55 -9.63 3.13
N GLY A 39 -9.99 -8.46 3.44
CA GLY A 39 -9.96 -7.30 2.55
C GLY A 39 -8.67 -6.48 2.62
N LEU A 40 -8.61 -5.49 1.73
CA LEU A 40 -7.51 -4.54 1.68
C LEU A 40 -7.77 -3.38 2.65
N LYS A 41 -6.75 -3.00 3.42
CA LYS A 41 -6.68 -1.73 4.15
C LYS A 41 -5.61 -0.87 3.52
N PHE A 42 -5.94 0.38 3.20
CA PHE A 42 -5.07 1.29 2.47
C PHE A 42 -4.95 2.63 3.19
N TRP A 43 -3.71 3.02 3.55
CA TRP A 43 -3.41 4.27 4.24
C TRP A 43 -2.50 5.15 3.41
N LEU A 44 -3.03 6.31 3.01
CA LEU A 44 -2.28 7.39 2.37
C LEU A 44 -2.26 8.57 3.32
N ARG A 45 -1.21 8.73 4.14
CA ARG A 45 -1.14 9.87 5.09
C ARG A 45 -0.65 11.13 4.36
N PRO A 46 -1.19 12.33 4.70
CA PRO A 46 -2.30 12.60 5.62
C PRO A 46 -3.70 12.45 4.97
N LEU A 47 -3.77 12.05 3.70
CA LEU A 47 -4.92 12.26 2.84
C LEU A 47 -6.14 11.36 3.14
N ARG A 48 -5.99 10.04 3.31
CA ARG A 48 -7.15 9.14 3.41
C ARG A 48 -6.82 7.71 3.89
N LEU A 49 -7.83 7.08 4.49
CA LEU A 49 -7.91 5.64 4.79
C LEU A 49 -9.12 5.04 4.05
N TRP A 50 -8.93 3.88 3.42
CA TRP A 50 -10.01 3.04 2.89
C TRP A 50 -9.93 1.64 3.52
N ASP A 51 -11.09 1.09 3.89
CA ASP A 51 -11.26 -0.24 4.49
C ASP A 51 -12.49 -0.95 3.89
N GLY A 52 -12.51 -2.27 3.94
CA GLY A 52 -13.60 -3.14 3.51
C GLY A 52 -13.60 -3.48 2.00
N PRO A 53 -14.69 -4.10 1.50
CA PRO A 53 -14.75 -4.64 0.14
C PRO A 53 -14.53 -3.62 -0.99
N LYS A 54 -14.70 -2.32 -0.71
CA LYS A 54 -14.48 -1.23 -1.67
C LYS A 54 -13.06 -0.66 -1.64
N ALA A 55 -12.23 -1.06 -0.68
CA ALA A 55 -10.89 -0.51 -0.54
C ALA A 55 -9.96 -0.95 -1.67
N GLU A 56 -10.07 -2.18 -2.16
CA GLU A 56 -9.27 -2.69 -3.28
C GLU A 56 -9.48 -1.90 -4.59
N PRO A 57 -10.71 -1.75 -5.11
CA PRO A 57 -10.93 -0.96 -6.33
C PRO A 57 -10.57 0.52 -6.16
N GLU A 58 -10.80 1.10 -4.98
CA GLU A 58 -10.39 2.49 -4.70
C GLU A 58 -8.87 2.65 -4.64
N ALA A 59 -8.17 1.71 -4.01
CA ALA A 59 -6.71 1.71 -3.94
C ALA A 59 -6.10 1.60 -5.34
N LEU A 60 -6.61 0.72 -6.20
CA LEU A 60 -6.19 0.64 -7.61
C LEU A 60 -6.39 1.97 -8.34
N ARG A 61 -7.59 2.55 -8.26
CA ARG A 61 -7.91 3.84 -8.89
C ARG A 61 -7.01 4.98 -8.41
N VAL A 62 -6.69 5.00 -7.12
CA VAL A 62 -5.84 6.03 -6.51
C VAL A 62 -4.37 5.83 -6.87
N MET A 63 -3.91 4.58 -6.97
CA MET A 63 -2.55 4.22 -7.33
C MET A 63 -2.26 4.28 -8.83
N GLU A 64 -3.28 4.21 -9.69
CA GLU A 64 -3.15 4.24 -11.16
C GLU A 64 -2.19 5.34 -11.69
N PRO A 65 -2.27 6.60 -11.25
CA PRO A 65 -1.35 7.64 -11.72
C PRO A 65 0.02 7.64 -11.03
N TRP A 66 0.31 6.70 -10.12
CA TRP A 66 1.54 6.73 -9.33
C TRP A 66 2.64 5.86 -9.93
N ARG A 67 3.87 6.35 -9.83
CA ARG A 67 5.05 5.52 -10.01
C ARG A 67 5.47 4.96 -8.65
N ILE A 68 5.31 3.65 -8.47
CA ILE A 68 5.81 2.92 -7.29
C ILE A 68 7.32 2.73 -7.47
N LEU A 69 8.10 3.35 -6.60
CA LEU A 69 9.56 3.26 -6.59
C LEU A 69 10.00 1.98 -5.89
N GLU A 70 9.48 1.75 -4.69
CA GLU A 70 9.86 0.66 -3.79
C GLU A 70 8.62 0.12 -3.06
N ALA A 71 8.65 -1.17 -2.72
CA ALA A 71 7.64 -1.83 -1.92
C ALA A 71 8.30 -2.89 -1.03
N TRP A 72 8.03 -2.87 0.27
CA TRP A 72 8.63 -3.79 1.24
C TRP A 72 7.66 -4.12 2.37
N LEU A 73 7.82 -5.28 3.03
CA LEU A 73 7.00 -5.65 4.17
C LEU A 73 7.47 -4.90 5.42
N GLU A 74 6.54 -4.30 6.16
CA GLU A 74 6.76 -3.63 7.45
C GLU A 74 7.10 -4.72 8.48
N GLY A 75 8.40 -5.02 8.56
CA GLY A 75 8.98 -6.14 9.31
C GLY A 75 10.34 -6.57 8.77
N GLU A 76 10.63 -6.29 7.49
CA GLU A 76 11.97 -6.52 6.90
C GLU A 76 13.01 -5.48 7.37
N ASP A 77 12.57 -4.33 7.89
CA ASP A 77 13.44 -3.29 8.49
C ASP A 77 13.13 -3.04 9.98
N GLY A 78 12.90 -4.12 10.73
CA GLY A 78 12.69 -4.08 12.18
C GLY A 78 13.97 -3.90 13.01
N GLY A 79 14.93 -3.09 12.56
CA GLY A 79 16.21 -2.91 13.26
C GLY A 79 16.94 -1.63 12.88
N ALA A 80 16.42 -0.48 13.28
CA ALA A 80 17.28 0.68 13.55
C ALA A 80 17.74 0.60 15.01
N VAL A 81 18.99 0.15 15.21
CA VAL A 81 19.81 0.62 16.33
C VAL A 81 20.45 1.95 15.95
#